data_AF-A0A9K3KB29-F1
#
_entry.id   AF-A0A9K3KB29-F1
#
_cell.length_a   1.000
_cell.length_b   1.000
_cell.length_c   1.000
_cell.angle_alpha   90.00
_cell.angle_beta   90.00
_cell.angle_gamma   90.00
#
_symmetry.space_group_name_H-M   'P 1'
#
loop_
_entity.id
_entity.type
_entity.pdbx_description
1 polymer ?
#
loop_
_entity_poly.entity_id
_entity_poly.type
_entity_poly.pdbx_seq_one_letter_code
_entity_poly.pdbx_strand_id
1 'polypeptide(L)'
;MKKKKEEEEEEDDDDDDVDSGEDDEEERSIDVSQLSRETTRQHVAEVLNEYDFLLLVERMDESLVVLQFLLDLDTDDLLHLNSKSAGNYAMLLSDETCHRIQPSIVSDATMRYLSSSYWHNEHYGDYLLHAAIDASLDRTIADIGPERFEKALATFRQRMVLAQERCEAHAHFPCSSTGEVQWELSEESCYDLDWGCGYPCLDELPEITSR
;
A
#
# COMPACT_ATOMS: atom_id res chain seq x y z
N MET A 1 0.94 22.44 -59.00
CA MET A 1 2.29 21.85 -58.92
C MET A 1 2.13 20.33 -59.01
N LYS A 2 2.15 19.74 -60.21
CA LYS A 2 3.21 18.85 -60.76
C LYS A 2 3.58 17.71 -59.77
N LYS A 3 2.96 16.52 -59.82
CA LYS A 3 3.19 15.33 -60.69
C LYS A 3 4.64 14.78 -60.69
N LYS A 4 4.83 13.55 -60.18
CA LYS A 4 5.64 12.45 -60.76
C LYS A 4 5.39 11.15 -59.95
N LYS A 5 4.82 10.06 -60.48
CA LYS A 5 5.21 9.09 -61.56
C LYS A 5 6.08 7.95 -60.96
N GLU A 6 5.55 6.72 -60.76
CA GLU A 6 5.71 5.45 -61.57
C GLU A 6 7.18 5.05 -61.78
N GLU A 7 7.66 3.81 -61.81
CA GLU A 7 7.27 2.48 -62.35
C GLU A 7 8.04 1.42 -61.48
N GLU A 8 7.56 0.20 -61.16
CA GLU A 8 7.41 -1.04 -61.96
C GLU A 8 8.71 -1.74 -62.43
N GLU A 9 8.79 -3.07 -62.15
CA GLU A 9 9.37 -4.22 -62.91
C GLU A 9 9.76 -5.33 -61.88
N GLU A 10 9.13 -6.53 -61.85
CA GLU A 10 9.28 -7.72 -62.75
C GLU A 10 10.70 -8.32 -62.69
N GLU A 11 11.00 -9.63 -62.65
CA GLU A 11 10.30 -10.92 -62.60
C GLU A 11 11.40 -12.00 -62.31
N ASP A 12 11.07 -13.30 -62.40
CA ASP A 12 11.93 -14.52 -62.45
C ASP A 12 12.29 -15.17 -61.10
N ASP A 13 11.73 -16.31 -60.70
CA ASP A 13 11.70 -17.69 -61.25
C ASP A 13 12.84 -18.59 -60.73
N ASP A 14 12.41 -19.81 -60.40
CA ASP A 14 13.15 -21.07 -60.32
C ASP A 14 13.71 -21.61 -58.98
N ASP A 15 13.47 -22.93 -58.88
CA ASP A 15 14.16 -23.98 -58.13
C ASP A 15 13.62 -24.40 -56.75
N ASP A 16 12.62 -25.30 -56.85
CA ASP A 16 12.57 -26.63 -56.21
C ASP A 16 13.73 -26.98 -55.24
N ASP A 17 13.44 -26.91 -53.94
CA ASP A 17 14.03 -27.83 -52.97
C ASP A 17 12.94 -28.30 -52.01
N VAL A 18 12.42 -29.50 -52.30
CA VAL A 18 11.64 -30.30 -51.36
C VAL A 18 12.61 -30.81 -50.30
N ASP A 19 12.94 -29.96 -49.34
CA ASP A 19 13.52 -30.40 -48.08
C ASP A 19 12.38 -30.99 -47.27
N SER A 20 12.35 -32.32 -47.21
CA SER A 20 11.61 -33.06 -46.19
C SER A 20 12.29 -32.78 -44.86
N GLY A 21 12.15 -31.55 -44.38
CA GLY A 21 12.41 -31.18 -43.01
C GLY A 21 11.56 -32.11 -42.17
N GLU A 22 12.24 -33.01 -41.46
CA GLU A 22 11.65 -33.71 -40.35
C GLU A 22 11.02 -32.62 -39.48
N ASP A 23 9.69 -32.57 -39.50
CA ASP A 23 8.88 -31.78 -38.58
C ASP A 23 9.20 -32.32 -37.19
N ASP A 24 10.31 -31.84 -36.63
CA ASP A 24 10.49 -31.71 -35.21
C ASP A 24 9.39 -30.74 -34.79
N GLU A 25 8.19 -31.30 -34.60
CA GLU A 25 7.17 -30.81 -33.69
C GLU A 25 7.85 -30.77 -32.31
N GLU A 26 8.73 -29.79 -32.13
CA GLU A 26 9.16 -29.29 -30.84
C GLU A 26 7.87 -28.76 -30.24
N GLU A 27 7.11 -29.68 -29.61
CA GLU A 27 6.00 -29.41 -28.75
C GLU A 27 6.52 -28.38 -27.74
N ARG A 28 6.26 -27.13 -28.07
CA ARG A 28 6.56 -25.96 -27.27
C ARG A 28 5.60 -26.08 -26.09
N SER A 29 5.98 -26.94 -25.15
CA SER A 29 5.23 -27.16 -23.92
C SER A 29 5.18 -25.82 -23.23
N ILE A 30 4.02 -25.16 -23.35
CA ILE A 30 3.77 -23.92 -22.64
C ILE A 30 3.76 -24.32 -21.18
N ASP A 31 4.84 -23.97 -20.49
CA ASP A 31 4.94 -24.15 -19.06
C ASP A 31 3.82 -23.31 -18.42
N VAL A 32 2.77 -23.99 -17.96
CA VAL A 32 1.58 -23.39 -17.34
C VAL A 32 1.98 -22.47 -16.17
N SER A 33 3.13 -22.73 -15.53
CA SER A 33 3.66 -21.87 -14.47
C SER A 33 4.16 -20.51 -15.00
N GLN A 34 4.68 -20.45 -16.23
CA GLN A 34 5.08 -19.19 -16.87
C GLN A 34 3.88 -18.37 -17.32
N LEU A 35 2.87 -19.02 -17.89
CA LEU A 35 1.62 -18.36 -18.28
C LEU A 35 0.91 -17.73 -17.07
N SER A 36 0.91 -18.43 -15.93
CA SER A 36 0.39 -17.92 -14.67
C SER A 36 1.14 -16.68 -14.16
N ARG A 37 2.49 -16.67 -14.28
CA ARG A 37 3.32 -15.53 -13.86
C ARG A 37 3.13 -14.29 -14.73
N GLU A 38 2.97 -14.46 -16.04
CA GLU A 38 2.76 -13.32 -16.93
C GLU A 38 1.40 -12.67 -16.69
N THR A 39 0.34 -13.47 -16.57
CA THR A 39 -0.98 -12.96 -16.16
C THR A 39 -0.92 -12.24 -14.81
N THR A 40 -0.17 -12.78 -13.85
CA THR A 40 0.02 -12.12 -12.54
C THR A 40 0.71 -10.76 -12.67
N ARG A 41 1.75 -10.64 -13.50
CA ARG A 41 2.42 -9.36 -13.76
C ARG A 41 1.49 -8.35 -14.41
N GLN A 42 0.67 -8.81 -15.36
CA GLN A 42 -0.31 -7.95 -16.01
C GLN A 42 -1.31 -7.40 -15.00
N HIS A 43 -1.87 -8.23 -14.12
CA HIS A 43 -2.78 -7.76 -13.06
C HIS A 43 -2.10 -6.78 -12.09
N VAL A 44 -0.85 -7.04 -11.70
CA VAL A 44 -0.09 -6.08 -10.87
C VAL A 44 0.08 -4.74 -11.59
N ALA A 45 0.41 -4.75 -12.88
CA ALA A 45 0.52 -3.53 -13.67
C ALA A 45 -0.82 -2.80 -13.80
N GLU A 46 -1.93 -3.53 -13.97
CA GLU A 46 -3.28 -2.96 -14.00
C GLU A 46 -3.60 -2.26 -12.67
N VAL A 47 -3.38 -2.91 -11.53
CA VAL A 47 -3.55 -2.29 -10.21
C VAL A 47 -2.72 -1.02 -10.08
N LEU A 48 -1.44 -1.04 -10.47
CA LEU A 48 -0.57 0.14 -10.37
C LEU A 48 -1.01 1.29 -11.29
N ASN A 49 -1.69 0.99 -12.41
CA ASN A 49 -2.16 2.01 -13.35
C ASN A 49 -3.54 2.57 -13.00
N GLU A 50 -4.34 1.86 -12.19
CA GLU A 50 -5.69 2.27 -11.80
C GLU A 50 -5.71 3.21 -10.59
N TYR A 51 -4.70 3.14 -9.72
CA TYR A 51 -4.62 3.96 -8.51
C TYR A 51 -3.59 5.08 -8.67
N ASP A 52 -3.99 6.31 -8.32
CA ASP A 52 -3.08 7.47 -8.33
C ASP A 52 -1.97 7.36 -7.27
N PHE A 53 -2.26 6.67 -6.16
CA PHE A 53 -1.32 6.42 -5.08
C PHE A 53 -1.73 5.20 -4.25
N LEU A 54 -0.75 4.40 -3.83
CA LEU A 54 -0.92 3.22 -2.98
C LEU A 54 -0.01 3.37 -1.75
N LEU A 55 -0.58 3.23 -0.55
CA LEU A 55 0.16 3.35 0.71
C LEU A 55 0.78 2.02 1.12
N LEU A 56 1.93 2.10 1.80
CA LEU A 56 2.57 0.97 2.47
C LEU A 56 2.47 1.12 3.98
N VAL A 57 2.00 0.07 4.65
CA VAL A 57 1.76 0.11 6.10
C VAL A 57 3.07 0.14 6.88
N GLU A 58 4.07 -0.60 6.42
CA GLU A 58 5.43 -0.63 6.99
C GLU A 58 6.20 0.67 6.77
N ARG A 59 5.73 1.51 5.83
CA ARG A 59 6.23 2.87 5.55
C ARG A 59 5.09 3.90 5.68
N MET A 60 4.20 3.72 6.65
CA MET A 60 2.99 4.54 6.78
C MET A 60 3.30 6.03 6.89
N ASP A 61 4.24 6.42 7.76
CA ASP A 61 4.66 7.83 7.92
C ASP A 61 5.10 8.44 6.58
N GLU A 62 5.94 7.73 5.83
CA GLU A 62 6.44 8.19 4.54
C GLU A 62 5.31 8.29 3.52
N SER A 63 4.42 7.28 3.50
CA SER A 63 3.26 7.24 2.62
C SER A 63 2.30 8.40 2.89
N LEU A 64 2.04 8.73 4.17
CA LEU A 64 1.20 9.87 4.55
C LEU A 64 1.85 11.21 4.17
N VAL A 65 3.16 11.37 4.37
CA VAL A 65 3.86 12.58 3.96
C VAL A 65 3.88 12.74 2.43
N VAL A 66 4.01 11.66 1.67
CA VAL A 66 3.83 11.72 0.21
C VAL A 66 2.40 12.14 -0.14
N LEU A 67 1.39 11.55 0.50
CA LEU A 67 -0.01 11.93 0.31
C LEU A 67 -0.24 13.42 0.62
N GLN A 68 0.42 13.95 1.65
CA GLN A 68 0.43 15.38 1.98
C GLN A 68 0.80 16.23 0.77
N PHE A 69 1.89 15.87 0.07
CA PHE A 69 2.36 16.60 -1.10
C PHE A 69 1.45 16.43 -2.33
N LEU A 70 0.91 15.22 -2.53
CA LEU A 70 0.05 14.93 -3.68
C LEU A 70 -1.29 15.66 -3.61
N LEU A 71 -1.84 15.84 -2.41
CA LEU A 71 -3.14 16.44 -2.18
C LEU A 71 -3.09 17.86 -1.61
N ASP A 72 -1.90 18.42 -1.41
CA ASP A 72 -1.68 19.75 -0.82
C ASP A 72 -2.35 19.90 0.56
N LEU A 73 -2.15 18.89 1.42
CA LEU A 73 -2.72 18.85 2.78
C LEU A 73 -1.79 19.50 3.80
N ASP A 74 -2.38 19.97 4.91
CA ASP A 74 -1.60 20.35 6.07
C ASP A 74 -1.12 19.10 6.81
N THR A 75 0.03 19.19 7.48
CA THR A 75 0.57 18.05 8.25
C THR A 75 -0.39 17.60 9.37
N ASP A 76 -1.23 18.51 9.84
CA ASP A 76 -2.16 18.29 10.94
C ASP A 76 -3.36 17.43 10.55
N ASP A 77 -3.77 17.49 9.28
CA ASP A 77 -4.86 16.68 8.72
C ASP A 77 -4.53 15.17 8.68
N LEU A 78 -3.25 14.83 8.82
CA LEU A 78 -2.73 13.47 8.73
C LEU A 78 -2.40 12.86 10.10
N LEU A 79 -2.58 13.63 11.18
CA LEU A 79 -2.31 13.16 12.53
C LEU A 79 -3.35 12.14 12.95
N HIS A 80 -2.91 11.11 13.68
CA HIS A 80 -3.77 10.04 14.13
C HIS A 80 -3.32 9.49 15.48
N LEU A 81 -4.23 8.78 16.14
CA LEU A 81 -3.98 8.11 17.41
C LEU A 81 -4.08 6.59 17.24
N ASN A 82 -3.34 5.86 18.07
CA ASN A 82 -3.38 4.40 18.07
C ASN A 82 -4.65 3.90 18.76
N SER A 83 -5.55 3.27 18.01
CA SER A 83 -6.82 2.75 18.57
C SER A 83 -6.83 1.23 18.81
N LYS A 84 -5.91 0.47 18.18
CA LYS A 84 -5.94 -1.00 18.14
C LYS A 84 -4.57 -1.64 18.41
N SER A 85 -3.93 -1.25 19.51
CA SER A 85 -2.66 -1.84 19.93
C SER A 85 -2.84 -3.05 20.84
N ALA A 86 -1.88 -3.98 20.78
CA ALA A 86 -1.89 -5.17 21.63
C ALA A 86 -1.93 -4.78 23.13
N GLY A 87 -2.78 -5.45 23.89
CA GLY A 87 -2.99 -5.19 25.31
C GLY A 87 -4.17 -4.26 25.63
N ASN A 88 -4.60 -3.43 24.67
CA ASN A 88 -5.80 -2.60 24.77
C ASN A 88 -7.07 -3.42 24.46
N TYR A 89 -8.22 -2.75 24.48
CA TYR A 89 -9.52 -3.35 24.18
C TYR A 89 -10.08 -2.76 22.89
N ALA A 90 -10.66 -3.60 22.05
CA ALA A 90 -11.44 -3.19 20.89
C ALA A 90 -12.81 -3.85 20.94
N MET A 91 -13.79 -3.16 20.37
CA MET A 91 -15.14 -3.68 20.30
C MET A 91 -15.30 -4.61 19.12
N LEU A 92 -15.97 -5.74 19.34
CA LEU A 92 -16.46 -6.58 18.25
C LEU A 92 -17.90 -6.19 17.95
N LEU A 93 -18.17 -5.78 16.70
CA LEU A 93 -19.52 -5.41 16.24
C LEU A 93 -20.56 -6.53 16.40
N SER A 94 -20.11 -7.78 16.52
CA SER A 94 -21.00 -8.94 16.62
C SER A 94 -21.70 -9.08 17.98
N ASP A 95 -21.09 -8.60 19.06
CA ASP A 95 -21.61 -8.79 20.42
C ASP A 95 -21.62 -7.52 21.27
N GLU A 96 -21.18 -6.38 20.71
CA GLU A 96 -21.10 -5.08 21.39
C GLU A 96 -20.27 -5.13 22.68
N THR A 97 -19.34 -6.10 22.79
CA THR A 97 -18.46 -6.23 23.95
C THR A 97 -17.01 -5.86 23.61
N CYS A 98 -16.30 -5.39 24.64
CA CYS A 98 -14.91 -5.03 24.54
C CYS A 98 -14.01 -6.25 24.78
N HIS A 99 -13.25 -6.62 23.76
CA HIS A 99 -12.33 -7.75 23.80
C HIS A 99 -10.89 -7.26 23.88
N ARG A 100 -10.10 -7.88 24.75
CA ARG A 100 -8.69 -7.53 24.90
C ARG A 100 -7.92 -8.01 23.67
N ILE A 101 -7.29 -7.07 22.97
CA ILE A 101 -6.46 -7.31 21.79
C ILE A 101 -5.24 -8.11 22.23
N GLN A 102 -5.14 -9.34 21.73
CA GLN A 102 -3.98 -10.18 22.00
C GLN A 102 -2.82 -9.76 21.10
N PRO A 103 -1.57 -9.79 21.61
CA PRO A 103 -0.42 -9.64 20.74
C PRO A 103 -0.42 -10.74 19.67
N SER A 104 0.07 -10.42 18.47
CA SER A 104 0.28 -11.43 17.45
C SER A 104 1.34 -12.43 17.92
N ILE A 105 0.98 -13.71 17.94
CA ILE A 105 1.90 -14.81 18.27
C ILE A 105 2.02 -15.68 17.02
N VAL A 106 3.19 -15.66 16.40
CA VAL A 106 3.52 -16.51 15.24
C VAL A 106 4.38 -17.67 15.73
N SER A 107 3.88 -18.89 15.60
CA SER A 107 4.63 -20.10 16.00
C SER A 107 5.79 -20.39 15.05
N ASP A 108 6.82 -21.11 15.50
CA ASP A 108 7.92 -21.54 14.63
C ASP A 108 7.44 -22.36 13.42
N ALA A 109 6.39 -23.16 13.60
CA ALA A 109 5.78 -23.92 12.50
C ALA A 109 5.11 -23.00 11.47
N THR A 110 4.38 -22.00 11.94
CA THR A 110 3.77 -20.97 11.09
C THR A 110 4.83 -20.16 10.37
N MET A 111 5.87 -19.70 11.08
CA MET A 111 6.97 -18.92 10.49
C MET A 111 7.69 -19.72 9.40
N ARG A 112 8.01 -21.00 9.68
CA ARG A 112 8.62 -21.90 8.68
C ARG A 112 7.75 -22.06 7.44
N TYR A 113 6.43 -22.12 7.61
CA TYR A 113 5.49 -22.18 6.49
C TYR A 113 5.47 -20.87 5.69
N LEU A 114 5.34 -19.71 6.35
CA LEU A 114 5.33 -18.39 5.72
C LEU A 114 6.66 -18.05 5.02
N SER A 115 7.79 -18.59 5.50
CA SER A 115 9.10 -18.46 4.86
C SER A 115 9.38 -19.54 3.80
N SER A 116 8.44 -20.44 3.52
CA SER A 116 8.66 -21.53 2.56
C SER A 116 8.55 -21.04 1.11
N SER A 117 9.27 -21.69 0.20
CA SER A 117 9.13 -21.44 -1.24
C SER A 117 7.71 -21.71 -1.76
N TYR A 118 7.00 -22.67 -1.13
CA TYR A 118 5.61 -22.94 -1.42
C TYR A 118 4.74 -21.71 -1.16
N TRP A 119 4.75 -21.17 0.06
CA TRP A 119 4.00 -19.96 0.39
C TRP A 119 4.36 -18.78 -0.51
N HIS A 120 5.66 -18.58 -0.74
CA HIS A 120 6.16 -17.51 -1.60
C HIS A 120 5.65 -17.63 -3.05
N ASN A 121 5.57 -18.85 -3.59
CA ASN A 121 5.05 -19.07 -4.94
C ASN A 121 3.54 -18.85 -5.02
N GLU A 122 2.78 -19.30 -4.02
CA GLU A 122 1.32 -19.10 -3.97
C GLU A 122 0.94 -17.61 -3.86
N HIS A 123 1.80 -16.79 -3.23
CA HIS A 123 1.59 -15.35 -3.05
C HIS A 123 2.53 -14.49 -3.89
N TYR A 124 3.05 -15.04 -5.00
CA TYR A 124 3.99 -14.33 -5.86
C TYR A 124 3.48 -12.96 -6.31
N GLY A 125 2.18 -12.86 -6.62
CA GLY A 125 1.53 -11.61 -7.01
C GLY A 125 1.60 -10.54 -5.93
N ASP A 126 1.35 -10.90 -4.67
CA ASP A 126 1.39 -9.97 -3.53
C ASP A 126 2.82 -9.45 -3.30
N TYR A 127 3.83 -10.34 -3.36
CA TYR A 127 5.23 -9.92 -3.25
C TYR A 127 5.64 -8.99 -4.40
N LEU A 128 5.18 -9.29 -5.62
CA LEU A 128 5.47 -8.46 -6.78
C LEU A 128 4.79 -7.08 -6.66
N LEU A 129 3.52 -7.05 -6.26
CA LEU A 129 2.77 -5.81 -6.05
C LEU A 129 3.42 -4.96 -4.94
N HIS A 130 3.72 -5.57 -3.79
CA HIS A 130 4.38 -4.89 -2.68
C HIS A 130 5.72 -4.29 -3.11
N ALA A 131 6.58 -5.05 -3.79
CA ALA A 131 7.86 -4.54 -4.26
C ALA A 131 7.71 -3.41 -5.29
N ALA A 132 6.68 -3.48 -6.14
CA ALA A 132 6.40 -2.44 -7.11
C ALA A 132 5.87 -1.15 -6.47
N ILE A 133 5.02 -1.26 -5.44
CA ILE A 133 4.53 -0.12 -4.65
C ILE A 133 5.69 0.53 -3.89
N ASP A 134 6.56 -0.26 -3.24
CA ASP A 134 7.73 0.25 -2.51
C ASP A 134 8.68 1.04 -3.42
N ALA A 135 8.99 0.48 -4.59
CA ALA A 135 9.77 1.19 -5.60
C ALA A 135 9.03 2.42 -6.15
N SER A 136 7.70 2.41 -6.20
CA SER A 136 6.91 3.56 -6.62
C SER A 136 6.96 4.69 -5.59
N LEU A 137 6.86 4.35 -4.30
CA LEU A 137 6.97 5.31 -3.21
C LEU A 137 8.34 6.01 -3.24
N ASP A 138 9.42 5.27 -3.42
CA ASP A 138 10.78 5.83 -3.55
C ASP A 138 10.92 6.79 -4.74
N ARG A 139 10.33 6.45 -5.89
CA ARG A 139 10.31 7.34 -7.06
C ARG A 139 9.55 8.63 -6.75
N THR A 140 8.38 8.55 -6.12
CA THR A 140 7.60 9.74 -5.75
C THR A 140 8.35 10.62 -4.74
N ILE A 141 9.05 10.03 -3.77
CA ILE A 141 9.91 10.76 -2.83
C ILE A 141 11.05 11.48 -3.57
N ALA A 142 11.68 10.80 -4.54
CA ALA A 142 12.71 11.41 -5.37
C ALA A 142 12.18 12.59 -6.20
N ASP A 143 10.97 12.46 -6.77
CA ASP A 143 10.31 13.50 -7.55
C ASP A 143 9.90 14.73 -6.71
N ILE A 144 9.47 14.51 -5.46
CA ILE A 144 9.22 15.59 -4.48
C ILE A 144 10.51 16.35 -4.14
N GLY A 145 11.63 15.62 -4.12
CA GLY A 145 12.94 16.10 -3.70
C GLY A 145 13.29 15.60 -2.28
N PRO A 146 14.35 14.78 -2.12
CA PRO A 146 14.67 14.14 -0.84
C PRO A 146 14.80 15.10 0.34
N GLU A 147 15.45 16.26 0.17
CA GLU A 147 15.62 17.23 1.25
C GLU A 147 14.28 17.83 1.71
N ARG A 148 13.36 18.10 0.76
CA ARG A 148 12.03 18.63 1.06
C ARG A 148 11.19 17.58 1.78
N PHE A 149 11.25 16.34 1.29
CA PHE A 149 10.56 15.22 1.90
C PHE A 149 11.05 14.93 3.32
N GLU A 150 12.36 14.80 3.53
CA GLU A 150 12.94 14.53 4.86
C GLU A 150 12.59 15.61 5.88
N LYS A 151 12.56 16.88 5.45
CA LYS A 151 12.09 17.97 6.31
C LYS A 151 10.63 17.81 6.71
N ALA A 152 9.75 17.52 5.76
CA ALA A 152 8.32 17.29 6.03
C ALA A 152 8.11 16.06 6.91
N LEU A 153 8.82 14.96 6.65
CA LEU A 153 8.78 13.74 7.46
C LEU A 153 9.24 13.99 8.90
N ALA A 154 10.31 14.77 9.10
CA ALA A 154 10.75 15.17 10.43
C ALA A 154 9.69 16.01 11.16
N THR A 155 9.04 16.96 10.45
CA THR A 155 7.94 17.75 11.01
C THR A 155 6.73 16.87 11.37
N PHE A 156 6.29 16.00 10.45
CA PHE A 156 5.19 15.06 10.69
C PHE A 156 5.44 14.20 11.93
N ARG A 157 6.63 13.60 12.05
CA ARG A 157 6.99 12.78 13.22
C ARG A 157 7.00 13.58 14.52
N GLN A 158 7.48 14.83 14.51
CA GLN A 158 7.42 15.70 15.68
C GLN A 158 5.97 16.03 16.07
N ARG A 159 5.10 16.32 15.09
CA ARG A 159 3.67 16.56 15.32
C ARG A 159 2.98 15.32 15.84
N MET A 160 3.29 14.13 15.31
CA MET A 160 2.74 12.85 15.78
C MET A 160 3.11 12.57 17.24
N VAL A 161 4.36 12.82 17.66
CA VAL A 161 4.76 12.69 19.07
C VAL A 161 3.95 13.63 19.95
N LEU A 162 3.80 14.90 19.55
CA LEU A 162 3.00 15.88 20.28
C LEU A 162 1.52 15.46 20.38
N ALA A 163 0.96 14.96 19.28
CA ALA A 163 -0.41 14.46 19.22
C ALA A 163 -0.62 13.29 20.18
N GLN A 164 0.28 12.30 20.17
CA GLN A 164 0.23 11.18 21.10
C GLN A 164 0.33 11.64 22.55
N GLU A 165 1.33 12.45 22.89
CA GLU A 165 1.55 12.92 24.26
C GLU A 165 0.38 13.73 24.82
N ARG A 166 -0.30 14.52 23.99
CA ARG A 166 -1.38 15.42 24.43
C ARG A 166 -2.76 14.82 24.29
N CYS A 167 -3.03 14.12 23.19
CA CYS A 167 -4.38 13.72 22.85
C CYS A 167 -4.72 12.29 23.22
N GLU A 168 -3.76 11.40 23.42
CA GLU A 168 -4.05 10.00 23.76
C GLU A 168 -4.86 9.85 25.07
N ALA A 169 -4.57 10.69 26.08
CA ALA A 169 -5.31 10.68 27.34
C ALA A 169 -6.71 11.32 27.26
N HIS A 170 -6.98 12.10 26.22
CA HIS A 170 -8.26 12.79 26.00
C HIS A 170 -9.13 12.09 24.94
N ALA A 171 -8.57 11.14 24.20
CA ALA A 171 -9.29 10.34 23.23
C ALA A 171 -10.14 9.29 23.94
N HIS A 172 -11.46 9.44 23.81
CA HIS A 172 -12.41 8.44 24.26
C HIS A 172 -12.73 7.50 23.09
N PHE A 173 -12.20 6.29 23.15
CA PHE A 173 -12.53 5.21 22.22
C PHE A 173 -13.76 4.44 22.72
N PRO A 174 -14.50 3.70 21.87
CA PRO A 174 -15.67 2.92 22.32
C PRO A 174 -15.40 1.92 23.45
N CYS A 175 -14.15 1.46 23.59
CA CYS A 175 -13.70 0.62 24.71
C CYS A 175 -12.70 1.36 25.59
N SER A 176 -12.88 1.28 26.90
CA SER A 176 -11.94 1.80 27.89
C SER A 176 -10.69 0.92 28.00
N SER A 177 -9.65 1.42 28.68
CA SER A 177 -8.45 0.64 29.01
C SER A 177 -8.72 -0.53 29.97
N THR A 178 -9.89 -0.56 30.62
CA THR A 178 -10.35 -1.66 31.49
C THR A 178 -11.29 -2.63 30.79
N GLY A 179 -11.65 -2.38 29.52
CA GLY A 179 -12.57 -3.22 28.76
C GLY A 179 -14.05 -2.92 29.01
N GLU A 180 -14.36 -1.70 29.45
CA GLU A 180 -15.74 -1.23 29.60
C GLU A 180 -16.18 -0.50 28.32
N VAL A 181 -17.43 -0.71 27.92
CA VAL A 181 -18.05 -0.01 26.80
C VAL A 181 -18.38 1.42 27.22
N GLN A 182 -18.04 2.41 26.40
CA GLN A 182 -18.21 3.84 26.72
C GLN A 182 -18.77 4.66 25.54
N TRP A 183 -19.92 4.24 25.00
CA TRP A 183 -20.53 4.83 23.80
C TRP A 183 -20.73 6.34 23.85
N GLU A 184 -21.34 6.84 24.93
CA GLU A 184 -21.63 8.28 25.10
C GLU A 184 -20.33 9.12 25.01
N LEU A 185 -19.24 8.65 25.60
CA LEU A 185 -17.95 9.34 25.53
C LEU A 185 -17.31 9.24 24.15
N SER A 186 -17.45 8.09 23.48
CA SER A 186 -16.90 7.91 22.14
C SER A 186 -17.63 8.74 21.07
N GLU A 187 -18.94 8.97 21.21
CA GLU A 187 -19.70 9.83 20.27
C GLU A 187 -19.19 11.28 20.26
N GLU A 188 -18.68 11.76 21.39
CA GLU A 188 -18.10 13.11 21.49
C GLU A 188 -16.65 13.18 20.95
N SER A 189 -15.99 12.04 20.79
CA SER A 189 -14.55 11.95 20.51
C SER A 189 -14.24 11.36 19.13
N CYS A 190 -15.15 10.58 18.54
CA CYS A 190 -14.97 9.86 17.27
C CYS A 190 -15.90 10.40 16.18
N TYR A 191 -15.51 10.25 14.91
CA TYR A 191 -16.36 10.64 13.78
C TYR A 191 -17.53 9.68 13.57
N ASP A 192 -17.25 8.38 13.65
CA ASP A 192 -18.24 7.31 13.53
C ASP A 192 -17.71 6.07 14.22
N LEU A 193 -18.50 5.45 15.10
CA LEU A 193 -18.12 4.27 15.88
C LEU A 193 -16.71 4.40 16.51
N ASP A 194 -15.74 3.62 16.04
CA ASP A 194 -14.34 3.61 16.49
C ASP A 194 -13.38 4.31 15.50
N TRP A 195 -13.91 5.10 14.56
CA TRP A 195 -13.15 5.77 13.50
C TRP A 195 -12.86 7.22 13.86
N GLY A 196 -11.60 7.63 13.68
CA GLY A 196 -11.17 9.02 13.88
C GLY A 196 -11.32 9.53 15.32
N CYS A 197 -11.23 8.66 16.31
CA CYS A 197 -11.31 9.05 17.71
C CYS A 197 -10.17 10.00 18.12
N GLY A 198 -10.50 10.97 18.97
CA GLY A 198 -9.59 12.02 19.44
C GLY A 198 -9.49 13.23 18.49
N TYR A 199 -10.28 13.28 17.42
CA TYR A 199 -10.25 14.41 16.47
C TYR A 199 -10.43 15.79 17.13
N PRO A 200 -11.28 16.00 18.17
CA PRO A 200 -11.43 17.33 18.74
C PRO A 200 -10.14 17.82 19.39
N CYS A 201 -9.34 16.92 19.99
CA CYS A 201 -8.04 17.28 20.53
C CYS A 201 -7.00 17.51 19.43
N LEU A 202 -7.02 16.71 18.37
CA LEU A 202 -6.10 16.85 17.24
C LEU A 202 -6.29 18.22 16.55
N ASP A 203 -7.54 18.64 16.35
CA ASP A 203 -7.90 19.92 15.74
C ASP A 203 -7.44 21.13 16.59
N GLU A 204 -7.27 20.95 17.90
CA GLU A 204 -6.84 21.99 18.83
C GLU A 204 -5.33 22.00 19.11
N LEU A 205 -4.55 21.15 18.43
CA LEU A 205 -3.10 21.10 18.63
C LEU A 205 -2.45 22.43 18.22
N PRO A 206 -1.70 23.09 19.13
CA PRO A 206 -1.10 24.38 18.82
C PRO A 206 -0.06 24.23 17.70
N GLU A 207 0.00 25.19 16.80
CA GLU A 207 1.03 25.23 15.75
C GLU A 207 2.44 25.16 16.37
N ILE A 208 3.33 24.37 15.75
CA ILE A 208 4.75 24.44 16.07
C ILE A 208 5.31 25.70 15.43
N THR A 209 5.40 26.79 16.20
CA THR A 209 6.15 27.97 15.75
C THR A 209 7.62 27.59 15.62
N SER A 210 8.10 27.37 14.39
CA SER A 210 9.53 27.17 14.13
C SER A 210 10.28 28.42 14.59
N ARG A 211 11.06 28.31 15.68
CA ARG A 211 11.99 29.35 16.13
C ARG A 211 13.32 29.24 15.41
#